data_AF-A0A8H4NTC4-F1
#
_entry.id   AF-A0A8H4NTC4-F1
#
_cell.length_a   1.000
_cell.length_b   1.000
_cell.length_c   1.000
_cell.angle_alpha   90.00
_cell.angle_beta   90.00
_cell.angle_gamma   90.00
#
_symmetry.space_group_name_H-M   'P 1'
#
loop_
_entity.id
_entity.type
_entity.pdbx_description
1 polymer ?
#
loop_
_entity_poly.entity_id
_entity_poly.type
_entity_poly.pdbx_seq_one_letter_code
_entity_poly.pdbx_strand_id
1 'polypeptide(L)'
;MELEMSAVRYMLDIEHRSLPTKEGDFNIYILGVLQGYNVVLTCLPGNQGKDSAAIVATNMARTFSCIKWQFLVGIGGGVPSTKYDIRLGDVVVSMPEGQYGGVVQYDLGKETDDGFALKGFLSPPPPLLRGAVMKMRSDHRVRESRAEEFLSAMLQRGRRLSVYERPSADLDVLFETDYPHDPQNLTCEKCDRQKSVSRSCREFEGHEIHYGLIASGDRVVRSTAEEK
;
A
#
# COMPACT_ATOMS: atom_id res chain seq x y z
N MET A 1 7.90 -7.49 6.63
CA MET A 1 6.59 -8.04 7.05
C MET A 1 6.29 -9.30 6.27
N GLU A 2 5.87 -10.37 6.96
CA GLU A 2 5.66 -11.70 6.36
C GLU A 2 4.36 -11.77 5.56
N LEU A 3 3.25 -11.24 6.09
CA LEU A 3 1.92 -11.30 5.46
C LEU A 3 1.89 -10.78 4.01
N GLU A 4 2.42 -9.58 3.76
CA GLU A 4 2.42 -8.97 2.42
C GLU A 4 3.33 -9.72 1.45
N MET A 5 4.52 -10.14 1.92
CA MET A 5 5.45 -10.91 1.10
C MET A 5 4.86 -12.27 0.74
N SER A 6 4.17 -12.93 1.69
CA SER A 6 3.48 -14.18 1.48
C SER A 6 2.38 -14.03 0.42
N ALA A 7 1.57 -12.97 0.46
CA ALA A 7 0.57 -12.69 -0.58
C ALA A 7 1.19 -12.66 -1.99
N VAL A 8 2.28 -11.90 -2.18
CA VAL A 8 2.94 -11.80 -3.49
C VAL A 8 3.60 -13.13 -3.89
N ARG A 9 4.20 -13.84 -2.93
CA ARG A 9 4.79 -15.17 -3.16
C ARG A 9 3.75 -16.17 -3.66
N TYR A 10 2.54 -16.14 -3.10
CA TYR A 10 1.43 -17.00 -3.55
C TYR A 10 0.94 -16.66 -4.96
N MET A 11 1.22 -15.46 -5.47
CA MET A 11 0.86 -15.05 -6.82
C MET A 11 1.90 -15.44 -7.87
N LEU A 12 3.09 -15.92 -7.48
CA LEU A 12 4.11 -16.38 -8.43
C LEU A 12 3.57 -17.53 -9.30
N ASP A 13 3.96 -17.50 -10.56
CA ASP A 13 3.75 -18.62 -11.49
C ASP A 13 4.78 -19.72 -11.22
N ILE A 14 6.02 -19.32 -10.96
CA ILE A 14 7.15 -20.21 -10.67
C ILE A 14 7.97 -19.58 -9.54
N GLU A 15 8.28 -20.37 -8.51
CA GLU A 15 9.30 -20.01 -7.52
C GLU A 15 10.63 -20.65 -7.90
N HIS A 16 11.69 -19.84 -7.99
CA HIS A 16 13.04 -20.28 -8.28
C HIS A 16 13.79 -20.66 -7.00
N ARG A 17 14.85 -21.47 -7.16
CA ARG A 17 15.77 -21.75 -6.06
C ARG A 17 16.48 -20.48 -5.62
N SER A 18 16.73 -20.36 -4.32
CA SER A 18 17.53 -19.27 -3.76
C SER A 18 18.93 -19.24 -4.40
N LEU A 19 19.42 -18.03 -4.64
CA LEU A 19 20.81 -17.80 -5.05
C LEU A 19 21.68 -17.55 -3.81
N PRO A 20 23.01 -17.80 -3.90
CA PRO A 20 23.93 -17.40 -2.85
C PRO A 20 23.83 -15.91 -2.53
N THR A 21 23.90 -15.56 -1.25
CA THR A 21 23.88 -14.16 -0.81
C THR A 21 25.11 -13.42 -1.32
N LYS A 22 24.93 -12.17 -1.75
CA LYS A 22 26.05 -11.32 -2.15
C LYS A 22 26.73 -10.75 -0.91
N GLU A 23 28.05 -10.68 -0.91
CA GLU A 23 28.81 -10.13 0.20
C GLU A 23 28.37 -8.70 0.52
N GLY A 24 28.10 -8.43 1.80
CA GLY A 24 27.61 -7.15 2.30
C GLY A 24 26.12 -6.87 2.04
N ASP A 25 25.37 -7.81 1.45
CA ASP A 25 23.91 -7.76 1.36
C ASP A 25 23.31 -8.78 2.34
N PHE A 26 22.55 -8.28 3.31
CA PHE A 26 21.91 -9.09 4.35
C PHE A 26 20.41 -9.31 4.08
N ASN A 27 19.90 -8.87 2.93
CA ASN A 27 18.53 -9.12 2.55
C ASN A 27 18.32 -10.61 2.24
N ILE A 28 17.13 -11.10 2.55
CA ILE A 28 16.67 -12.44 2.15
C ILE A 28 15.75 -12.26 0.94
N TYR A 29 16.04 -12.99 -0.14
CA TYR A 29 15.30 -12.90 -1.39
C TYR A 29 14.52 -14.16 -1.69
N ILE A 30 13.30 -13.98 -2.18
CA ILE A 30 12.54 -14.99 -2.92
C ILE A 30 12.59 -14.60 -4.39
N LEU A 31 12.90 -15.58 -5.24
CA LEU A 31 13.06 -15.37 -6.67
C LEU A 31 11.96 -16.13 -7.39
N GLY A 32 11.44 -15.57 -8.48
CA GLY A 32 10.40 -16.25 -9.23
C GLY A 32 10.04 -15.60 -10.54
N VAL A 33 8.97 -16.11 -11.13
CA VAL A 33 8.34 -15.59 -12.34
C VAL A 33 6.92 -15.15 -12.00
N LEU A 34 6.55 -13.96 -12.45
CA LEU A 34 5.19 -13.44 -12.41
C LEU A 34 4.82 -12.88 -13.78
N GLN A 35 3.80 -13.45 -14.42
CA GLN A 35 3.32 -13.09 -15.76
C GLN A 35 4.45 -13.05 -16.80
N GLY A 36 5.37 -14.03 -16.74
CA GLY A 36 6.52 -14.14 -17.63
C GLY A 36 7.70 -13.20 -17.34
N TYR A 37 7.62 -12.39 -16.28
CA TYR A 37 8.73 -11.54 -15.83
C TYR A 37 9.45 -12.17 -14.65
N ASN A 38 10.78 -12.10 -14.66
CA ASN A 38 11.58 -12.43 -13.48
C ASN A 38 11.36 -11.37 -12.41
N VAL A 39 10.99 -11.82 -11.21
CA VAL A 39 10.73 -10.97 -10.05
C VAL A 39 11.61 -11.38 -8.88
N VAL A 40 12.03 -10.37 -8.12
CA VAL A 40 12.77 -10.52 -6.87
C VAL A 40 11.90 -9.94 -5.77
N LEU A 41 11.54 -10.76 -4.80
CA LEU A 41 10.77 -10.36 -3.63
C LEU A 41 11.71 -10.32 -2.43
N THR A 42 11.52 -9.32 -1.57
CA THR A 42 12.13 -9.25 -0.26
C THR A 42 11.17 -8.50 0.66
N CYS A 43 11.36 -8.64 1.96
CA CYS A 43 10.60 -7.88 2.94
C CYS A 43 11.55 -7.12 3.86
N LEU A 44 11.07 -6.03 4.45
CA LEU A 44 11.85 -5.25 5.41
C LEU A 44 12.12 -6.11 6.66
N PRO A 45 13.41 -6.35 7.02
CA PRO A 45 13.75 -7.13 8.19
C PRO A 45 13.51 -6.29 9.46
N GLY A 46 12.72 -6.80 10.40
CA GLY A 46 12.49 -6.14 11.70
C GLY A 46 11.58 -4.91 11.61
N ASN A 47 12.07 -3.76 12.09
CA ASN A 47 11.30 -2.53 12.26
C ASN A 47 10.90 -1.93 10.90
N GLN A 48 9.62 -1.58 10.78
CA GLN A 48 9.09 -0.77 9.69
C GLN A 48 9.68 0.65 9.77
N GLY A 49 9.92 1.28 8.61
CA GLY A 49 10.40 2.66 8.54
C GLY A 49 11.07 3.00 7.22
N LYS A 50 11.19 4.29 6.93
CA LYS A 50 11.75 4.79 5.66
C LYS A 50 13.20 4.35 5.44
N ASP A 51 14.02 4.32 6.51
CA ASP A 51 15.44 3.95 6.43
C ASP A 51 15.65 2.48 6.10
N SER A 52 14.89 1.58 6.74
CA SER A 52 14.93 0.14 6.46
C SER A 52 14.55 -0.14 5.00
N ALA A 53 13.50 0.53 4.49
CA ALA A 53 13.10 0.45 3.09
C ALA A 53 14.20 0.91 2.13
N ALA A 54 14.88 2.02 2.45
CA ALA A 54 15.97 2.55 1.63
C ALA A 54 17.18 1.58 1.57
N ILE A 55 17.56 1.00 2.71
CA ILE A 55 18.67 0.02 2.79
C ILE A 55 18.34 -1.22 1.95
N VAL A 56 17.14 -1.77 2.13
CA VAL A 56 16.70 -2.97 1.41
C VAL A 56 16.68 -2.72 -0.11
N ALA A 57 16.08 -1.61 -0.56
CA ALA A 57 16.02 -1.26 -1.98
C ALA A 57 17.40 -1.04 -2.60
N THR A 58 18.31 -0.38 -1.87
CA THR A 58 19.69 -0.13 -2.31
C THR A 58 20.48 -1.44 -2.46
N ASN A 59 20.37 -2.33 -1.47
CA ASN A 59 21.00 -3.64 -1.52
C ASN A 59 20.44 -4.50 -2.66
N MET A 60 19.12 -4.50 -2.86
CA MET A 60 18.48 -5.20 -3.98
C MET A 60 18.99 -4.71 -5.34
N ALA A 61 19.08 -3.40 -5.54
CA ALA A 61 19.61 -2.83 -6.78
C ALA A 61 21.09 -3.20 -7.02
N ARG A 62 21.89 -3.24 -5.95
CA ARG A 62 23.30 -3.64 -6.00
C ARG A 62 23.48 -5.14 -6.28
N THR A 63 22.61 -5.98 -5.76
CA THR A 63 22.67 -7.43 -5.91
C THR A 63 22.14 -7.88 -7.27
N PHE A 64 21.04 -7.29 -7.73
CA PHE A 64 20.39 -7.62 -8.99
C PHE A 64 20.43 -6.44 -9.95
N SER A 65 21.56 -6.25 -10.62
CA SER A 65 21.80 -5.13 -11.56
C SER A 65 20.86 -5.10 -12.77
N CYS A 66 20.19 -6.22 -13.08
CA CYS A 66 19.21 -6.31 -14.17
C CYS A 66 17.81 -5.82 -13.79
N ILE A 67 17.56 -5.47 -12.52
CA ILE A 67 16.27 -4.92 -12.09
C ILE A 67 16.08 -3.54 -12.73
N LYS A 68 14.99 -3.40 -13.50
CA LYS A 68 14.61 -2.13 -14.14
C LYS A 68 13.65 -1.30 -13.28
N TRP A 69 12.75 -1.97 -12.56
CA TRP A 69 11.68 -1.35 -11.80
C TRP A 69 11.63 -1.98 -10.41
N GLN A 70 11.46 -1.14 -9.40
CA GLN A 70 11.25 -1.54 -8.02
C GLN A 70 9.90 -1.01 -7.57
N PHE A 71 9.10 -1.88 -6.97
CA PHE A 71 7.79 -1.53 -6.42
C PHE A 71 7.81 -1.75 -4.92
N LEU A 72 7.39 -0.73 -4.17
CA LEU A 72 7.06 -0.87 -2.76
C LEU A 72 5.56 -1.16 -2.69
N VAL A 73 5.21 -2.32 -2.17
CA VAL A 73 3.81 -2.77 -2.00
C VAL A 73 3.62 -3.12 -0.55
N GLY A 74 2.52 -2.65 0.04
CA GLY A 74 2.17 -2.95 1.42
C GLY A 74 0.80 -2.44 1.81
N ILE A 75 0.39 -2.79 3.01
CA ILE A 75 -0.83 -2.30 3.64
C ILE A 75 -0.63 -0.89 4.19
N GLY A 76 -1.68 -0.08 4.14
CA GLY A 76 -1.67 1.27 4.67
C GLY A 76 -3.02 1.63 5.28
N GLY A 77 -3.04 2.67 6.10
CA GLY A 77 -4.27 3.31 6.55
C GLY A 77 -4.87 4.16 5.43
N GLY A 78 -6.20 4.14 5.29
CA GLY A 78 -6.92 5.05 4.41
C GLY A 78 -7.29 6.34 5.14
N VAL A 79 -7.20 7.48 4.45
CA VAL A 79 -7.73 8.76 4.90
C VAL A 79 -8.85 9.17 3.93
N PRO A 80 -10.10 8.74 4.16
CA PRO A 80 -11.21 9.04 3.27
C PRO A 80 -11.52 10.55 3.26
N SER A 81 -12.03 11.03 2.13
CA SER A 81 -12.51 12.39 1.97
C SER A 81 -13.76 12.40 1.08
N THR A 82 -14.43 13.54 0.98
CA THR A 82 -15.56 13.71 0.04
C THR A 82 -15.17 13.48 -1.43
N LYS A 83 -13.88 13.69 -1.77
CA LYS A 83 -13.34 13.43 -3.11
C LYS A 83 -12.90 11.97 -3.29
N TYR A 84 -12.39 11.35 -2.23
CA TYR A 84 -11.82 10.00 -2.27
C TYR A 84 -12.48 9.14 -1.18
N ASP A 85 -13.51 8.40 -1.55
CA ASP A 85 -14.22 7.49 -0.66
C ASP A 85 -13.43 6.19 -0.44
N ILE A 86 -12.24 6.25 0.16
CA ILE A 86 -11.37 5.06 0.36
C ILE A 86 -12.01 4.08 1.35
N ARG A 87 -12.01 2.78 1.04
CA ARG A 87 -12.60 1.70 1.87
C ARG A 87 -11.58 0.62 2.20
N LEU A 88 -11.85 -0.15 3.25
CA LEU A 88 -11.07 -1.36 3.55
C LEU A 88 -11.05 -2.31 2.33
N GLY A 89 -9.83 -2.73 1.98
CA GLY A 89 -9.56 -3.58 0.82
C GLY A 89 -9.29 -2.81 -0.48
N ASP A 90 -9.53 -1.50 -0.56
CA ASP A 90 -9.17 -0.75 -1.75
C ASP A 90 -7.65 -0.70 -1.97
N VAL A 91 -7.25 -0.47 -3.22
CA VAL A 91 -5.84 -0.36 -3.62
C VAL A 91 -5.54 1.08 -4.01
N VAL A 92 -4.44 1.62 -3.52
CA VAL A 92 -3.97 2.96 -3.91
C VAL A 92 -2.68 2.83 -4.71
N VAL A 93 -2.67 3.44 -5.90
CA VAL A 93 -1.50 3.52 -6.77
C VAL A 93 -0.96 4.96 -6.73
N SER A 94 0.27 5.10 -6.22
CA SER A 94 0.95 6.40 -6.12
C SER A 94 1.02 7.09 -7.49
N MET A 95 0.43 8.27 -7.59
CA MET A 95 0.47 9.15 -8.77
C MET A 95 0.72 10.59 -8.37
N PRO A 96 1.54 11.34 -9.14
CA PRO A 96 1.77 12.75 -8.86
C PRO A 96 0.47 13.57 -8.89
N GLU A 97 0.30 14.47 -7.92
CA GLU A 97 -0.84 15.40 -7.83
C GLU A 97 -0.34 16.74 -7.30
N GLY A 98 -0.67 17.83 -8.02
CA GLY A 98 -0.18 19.17 -7.71
C GLY A 98 1.34 19.25 -7.66
N GLN A 99 1.88 19.67 -6.51
CA GLN A 99 3.32 19.81 -6.28
C GLN A 99 4.02 18.52 -5.83
N TYR A 100 3.27 17.44 -5.58
CA TYR A 100 3.80 16.22 -4.98
C TYR A 100 4.04 15.14 -6.02
N GLY A 101 5.15 14.40 -5.88
CA GLY A 101 5.55 13.35 -6.81
C GLY A 101 4.75 12.04 -6.71
N GLY A 102 3.78 11.94 -5.81
CA GLY A 102 2.94 10.75 -5.58
C GLY A 102 3.10 10.14 -4.19
N VAL A 103 4.25 10.36 -3.54
CA VAL A 103 4.45 10.04 -2.13
C VAL A 103 4.79 11.32 -1.36
N VAL A 104 4.09 11.54 -0.26
CA VAL A 104 4.26 12.70 0.62
C VAL A 104 4.84 12.22 1.94
N GLN A 105 6.02 12.73 2.31
CA GLN A 105 6.58 12.47 3.63
C GLN A 105 5.93 13.40 4.65
N TYR A 106 4.81 12.97 5.23
CA TYR A 106 3.92 13.85 5.99
C TYR A 106 4.52 14.32 7.32
N ASP A 107 5.51 13.60 7.84
CA ASP A 107 6.25 13.93 9.07
C ASP A 107 7.60 14.61 8.81
N LEU A 108 7.96 14.83 7.54
CA LEU A 108 9.17 15.56 7.17
C LEU A 108 8.83 17.02 6.95
N GLY A 109 9.12 17.85 7.94
CA GLY A 109 8.82 19.27 7.87
C GLY A 109 9.64 20.11 8.83
N LYS A 110 9.21 21.35 8.98
CA LYS A 110 9.74 22.30 9.96
C LYS A 110 8.57 22.83 10.77
N GLU A 111 8.75 22.89 12.08
CA GLU A 111 7.90 23.72 12.92
C GLU A 111 8.21 25.19 12.62
N THR A 112 7.17 25.98 12.35
CA THR A 112 7.25 27.41 12.11
C THR A 112 6.29 28.14 13.03
N ASP A 113 6.41 29.47 13.14
CA ASP A 113 5.47 30.28 13.93
C ASP A 113 4.02 30.17 13.40
N ASP A 114 3.85 29.81 12.12
CA ASP A 114 2.56 29.58 11.47
C ASP A 114 2.12 28.10 11.47
N GLY A 115 2.84 27.22 12.18
CA GLY A 115 2.57 25.78 12.27
C GLY A 115 3.56 24.90 11.50
N PHE A 116 3.20 23.62 11.30
CA PHE A 116 4.07 22.65 10.64
C PHE A 116 4.07 22.83 9.11
N ALA A 117 5.25 23.09 8.55
CA ALA A 117 5.45 23.23 7.12
C ALA A 117 6.20 22.02 6.54
N LEU A 118 5.56 21.29 5.62
CA LEU A 118 6.19 20.16 4.91
C LEU A 118 7.48 20.60 4.19
N LYS A 119 8.49 19.74 4.24
CA LYS A 119 9.81 20.00 3.66
C LYS A 119 10.19 18.90 2.68
N GLY A 120 10.65 19.34 1.52
CA GLY A 120 11.13 18.44 0.47
C GLY A 120 10.00 17.76 -0.28
N PHE A 121 10.36 17.02 -1.32
CA PHE A 121 9.44 16.21 -2.11
C PHE A 121 10.21 15.04 -2.70
N LEU A 122 9.52 13.91 -2.87
CA LEU A 122 10.07 12.79 -3.62
C LEU A 122 9.86 13.02 -5.11
N SER A 123 10.85 12.65 -5.92
CA SER A 123 10.72 12.72 -7.36
C SER A 123 9.57 11.82 -7.82
N PRO A 124 8.79 12.26 -8.84
CA PRO A 124 7.72 11.45 -9.35
C PRO A 124 8.25 10.16 -10.01
N PRO A 125 7.42 9.11 -10.11
CA PRO A 125 7.75 7.92 -10.88
C PRO A 125 8.16 8.28 -12.32
N PRO A 126 9.10 7.53 -12.93
CA PRO A 126 9.52 7.73 -14.32
C PRO A 126 8.34 7.83 -15.29
N PRO A 127 8.44 8.63 -16.37
CA PRO A 127 7.33 8.84 -17.31
C PRO A 127 6.69 7.56 -17.85
N LEU A 128 7.48 6.51 -18.06
CA LEU A 128 6.97 5.22 -18.53
C LEU A 128 6.00 4.57 -17.53
N LEU A 129 6.33 4.57 -16.24
CA LEU A 129 5.44 4.03 -15.21
C LEU A 129 4.17 4.88 -15.07
N ARG A 130 4.29 6.21 -15.15
CA ARG A 130 3.13 7.10 -15.15
C ARG A 130 2.23 6.83 -16.37
N GLY A 131 2.81 6.62 -17.55
CA GLY A 131 2.08 6.22 -18.75
C GLY A 131 1.37 4.87 -18.60
N ALA A 132 2.02 3.88 -17.96
CA ALA A 132 1.42 2.59 -17.66
C ALA A 132 0.21 2.72 -16.72
N VAL A 133 0.30 3.56 -15.69
CA VAL A 133 -0.83 3.85 -14.79
C VAL A 133 -1.97 4.57 -15.53
N MET A 134 -1.67 5.51 -16.43
CA MET A 134 -2.69 6.15 -17.26
C MET A 134 -3.41 5.15 -18.17
N LYS A 135 -2.67 4.22 -18.77
CA LYS A 135 -3.26 3.12 -19.54
C LYS A 135 -4.13 2.23 -18.64
N MET A 136 -3.66 1.84 -17.46
CA MET A 136 -4.42 1.03 -16.51
C MET A 136 -5.72 1.71 -16.10
N ARG A 137 -5.68 3.01 -15.80
CA ARG A 137 -6.88 3.82 -15.50
C ARG A 137 -7.84 3.89 -16.68
N SER A 138 -7.33 3.99 -17.92
CA SER A 138 -8.17 3.96 -19.13
C SER A 138 -8.79 2.58 -19.34
N ASP A 139 -8.02 1.51 -19.13
CA ASP A 139 -8.49 0.14 -19.24
C ASP A 139 -9.66 -0.10 -18.26
N HIS A 140 -9.56 0.37 -17.02
CA HIS A 140 -10.62 0.21 -16.01
C HIS A 140 -11.91 0.98 -16.30
N ARG A 141 -11.92 1.88 -17.28
CA ARG A 141 -13.15 2.54 -17.77
C ARG A 141 -13.90 1.71 -18.80
N VAL A 142 -13.21 0.79 -19.46
CA VAL A 142 -13.74 -0.01 -20.57
C VAL A 142 -14.01 -1.45 -20.14
N ARG A 143 -13.27 -1.93 -19.14
CA ARG A 143 -13.39 -3.28 -18.57
C ARG A 143 -13.23 -3.22 -17.06
N GLU A 144 -13.79 -4.21 -16.39
CA GLU A 144 -13.57 -4.39 -14.96
C GLU A 144 -12.09 -4.68 -14.64
N SER A 145 -11.70 -4.30 -13.43
CA SER A 145 -10.40 -4.65 -12.88
C SER A 145 -10.27 -6.16 -12.73
N ARG A 146 -9.08 -6.70 -13.01
CA ARG A 146 -8.75 -8.11 -12.78
C ARG A 146 -8.35 -8.42 -11.33
N ALA A 147 -8.47 -7.44 -10.42
CA ALA A 147 -8.12 -7.62 -9.02
C ALA A 147 -8.92 -8.77 -8.38
N GLU A 148 -10.22 -8.83 -8.60
CA GLU A 148 -11.10 -9.90 -8.08
C GLU A 148 -10.74 -11.27 -8.69
N GLU A 149 -10.41 -11.31 -9.98
CA GLU A 149 -9.95 -12.53 -10.67
C GLU A 149 -8.68 -13.07 -10.01
N PHE A 150 -7.70 -12.20 -9.79
CA PHE A 150 -6.42 -12.56 -9.16
C PHE A 150 -6.60 -12.99 -7.71
N LEU A 151 -7.43 -12.27 -6.93
CA LEU A 151 -7.71 -12.63 -5.55
C LEU A 151 -8.41 -13.98 -5.47
N SER A 152 -9.45 -14.19 -6.28
CA SER A 152 -10.17 -15.46 -6.35
C SER A 152 -9.26 -16.62 -6.73
N ALA A 153 -8.40 -16.44 -7.73
CA ALA A 153 -7.42 -17.43 -8.13
C ALA A 153 -6.41 -17.73 -7.01
N MET A 154 -5.99 -16.72 -6.25
CA MET A 154 -5.12 -16.90 -5.09
C MET A 154 -5.82 -17.73 -4.00
N LEU A 155 -7.03 -17.36 -3.60
CA LEU A 155 -7.79 -18.03 -2.54
C LEU A 155 -8.03 -19.52 -2.84
N GLN A 156 -8.23 -19.86 -4.12
CA GLN A 156 -8.38 -21.26 -4.57
C GLN A 156 -7.11 -22.11 -4.41
N ARG A 157 -5.92 -21.52 -4.27
CA ARG A 157 -4.66 -22.27 -4.10
C ARG A 157 -4.55 -22.96 -2.74
N GLY A 158 -5.32 -22.56 -1.73
CA GLY A 158 -5.37 -23.28 -0.46
C GLY A 158 -6.06 -22.55 0.68
N ARG A 159 -6.60 -23.33 1.63
CA ARG A 159 -7.41 -22.83 2.76
C ARG A 159 -6.71 -21.83 3.68
N ARG A 160 -5.37 -21.82 3.73
CA ARG A 160 -4.61 -20.86 4.57
C ARG A 160 -4.63 -19.43 4.00
N LEU A 161 -5.14 -19.25 2.78
CA LEU A 161 -5.17 -17.97 2.09
C LEU A 161 -6.43 -17.15 2.39
N SER A 162 -7.41 -17.70 3.10
CA SER A 162 -8.62 -16.97 3.50
C SER A 162 -8.33 -15.73 4.34
N VAL A 163 -7.14 -15.62 4.94
CA VAL A 163 -6.67 -14.41 5.65
C VAL A 163 -6.54 -13.18 4.73
N TYR A 164 -6.44 -13.39 3.42
CA TYR A 164 -6.38 -12.32 2.42
C TYR A 164 -7.75 -12.00 1.81
N GLU A 165 -8.82 -12.65 2.28
CA GLU A 165 -10.17 -12.28 1.88
C GLU A 165 -10.44 -10.84 2.25
N ARG A 166 -11.23 -10.18 1.40
CA ARG A 166 -11.65 -8.82 1.67
C ARG A 166 -12.53 -8.81 2.93
N PRO A 167 -12.30 -7.86 3.87
CA PRO A 167 -13.23 -7.64 4.97
C PRO A 167 -14.63 -7.36 4.45
N SER A 168 -15.64 -7.85 5.17
CA SER A 168 -17.04 -7.59 4.84
C SER A 168 -17.38 -6.12 5.03
N ALA A 169 -18.38 -5.62 4.29
CA ALA A 169 -18.73 -4.20 4.27
C ALA A 169 -19.21 -3.66 5.64
N ASP A 170 -19.71 -4.53 6.51
CA ASP A 170 -20.14 -4.19 7.89
C ASP A 170 -18.98 -3.94 8.87
N LEU A 171 -17.77 -4.33 8.48
CA LEU A 171 -16.52 -4.05 9.19
C LEU A 171 -15.85 -2.75 8.70
N ASP A 172 -16.22 -2.25 7.52
CA ASP A 172 -15.74 -0.97 6.96
C ASP A 172 -16.56 0.21 7.52
N VAL A 173 -16.37 0.50 8.81
CA VAL A 173 -17.07 1.56 9.52
C VAL A 173 -16.21 2.83 9.58
N LEU A 174 -16.69 3.91 8.97
CA LEU A 174 -16.10 5.24 9.09
C LEU A 174 -16.75 5.97 10.27
N PHE A 175 -15.96 6.50 11.20
CA PHE A 175 -16.43 7.29 12.32
C PHE A 175 -16.27 8.80 12.05
N GLU A 176 -17.00 9.61 12.81
CA GLU A 176 -16.81 11.07 12.85
C GLU A 176 -15.33 11.41 13.15
N THR A 177 -14.80 12.46 12.50
CA THR A 177 -13.37 12.83 12.58
C THR A 177 -12.90 13.22 13.98
N ASP A 178 -13.80 13.59 14.88
CA ASP A 178 -13.50 13.96 16.27
C ASP A 178 -13.90 12.85 17.26
N TYR A 179 -14.32 11.68 16.76
CA TYR A 179 -14.69 10.55 17.61
C TYR A 179 -13.44 9.96 18.30
N PRO A 180 -13.40 9.95 19.65
CA PRO A 180 -12.26 9.43 20.38
C PRO A 180 -12.29 7.89 20.39
N HIS A 181 -11.31 7.28 19.72
CA HIS A 181 -11.08 5.84 19.81
C HIS A 181 -10.26 5.50 21.06
N ASP A 182 -10.64 4.42 21.76
CA ASP A 182 -9.88 3.90 22.88
C ASP A 182 -8.58 3.25 22.37
N PRO A 183 -7.39 3.79 22.70
CA PRO A 183 -6.12 3.29 22.19
C PRO A 183 -5.75 1.90 22.72
N GLN A 184 -6.46 1.39 23.73
CA GLN A 184 -6.25 0.04 24.27
C GLN A 184 -6.95 -1.03 23.44
N ASN A 185 -7.96 -0.68 22.65
CA ASN A 185 -8.64 -1.62 21.77
C ASN A 185 -7.93 -1.70 20.42
N LEU A 186 -7.70 -2.92 19.94
CA LEU A 186 -7.07 -3.17 18.63
C LEU A 186 -8.04 -2.95 17.46
N THR A 187 -9.34 -3.01 17.72
CA THR A 187 -10.41 -2.88 16.72
C THR A 187 -11.49 -1.92 17.20
N CYS A 188 -12.29 -1.42 16.27
CA CYS A 188 -13.43 -0.53 16.56
C CYS A 188 -14.72 -1.29 16.88
N GLU A 189 -14.65 -2.57 17.23
CA GLU A 189 -15.84 -3.39 17.54
C GLU A 189 -16.64 -2.86 18.74
N LYS A 190 -15.95 -2.24 19.70
CA LYS A 190 -16.56 -1.64 20.90
C LYS A 190 -16.86 -0.15 20.74
N CYS A 191 -16.59 0.43 19.58
CA CYS A 191 -16.88 1.84 19.33
C CYS A 191 -18.38 2.06 19.15
N ASP A 192 -18.84 3.26 19.51
CA ASP A 192 -20.23 3.66 19.40
C ASP A 192 -20.62 3.84 17.93
N ARG A 193 -21.36 2.87 17.37
CA ARG A 193 -21.81 2.91 15.98
C ARG A 193 -22.76 4.07 15.68
N GLN A 194 -23.35 4.74 16.68
CA GLN A 194 -24.13 5.97 16.45
C GLN A 194 -23.25 7.13 15.98
N LYS A 195 -21.93 7.05 16.21
CA LYS A 195 -20.92 8.00 15.74
C LYS A 195 -20.32 7.63 14.38
N SER A 196 -20.96 6.71 13.66
CA SER A 196 -20.55 6.35 12.31
C SER A 196 -21.11 7.33 11.27
N VAL A 197 -20.30 7.62 10.25
CA VAL A 197 -20.67 8.45 9.11
C VAL A 197 -21.39 7.58 8.09
N SER A 198 -22.60 7.98 7.70
CA SER A 198 -23.33 7.31 6.64
C SER A 198 -22.64 7.53 5.29
N ARG A 199 -22.32 6.44 4.61
CA ARG A 199 -21.69 6.43 3.28
C ARG A 199 -22.66 5.82 2.27
N SER A 200 -22.68 6.35 1.04
CA SER A 200 -23.47 5.78 -0.04
C SER A 200 -23.02 4.36 -0.35
N CYS A 201 -23.95 3.50 -0.77
CA CYS A 201 -23.58 2.22 -1.35
C CYS A 201 -22.75 2.47 -2.62
N ARG A 202 -21.73 1.65 -2.85
CA ARG A 202 -21.00 1.68 -4.13
C ARG A 202 -21.81 0.94 -5.18
N GLU A 203 -21.69 1.39 -6.43
CA GLU A 203 -22.24 0.65 -7.58
C GLU A 203 -21.54 -0.69 -7.77
N PHE A 204 -20.27 -0.79 -7.38
CA PHE A 204 -19.46 -2.00 -7.45
C PHE A 204 -19.01 -2.44 -6.06
N GLU A 205 -19.31 -3.68 -5.71
CA GLU A 205 -18.98 -4.27 -4.39
C GLU A 205 -17.54 -4.80 -4.31
N GLY A 206 -16.73 -4.73 -5.36
CA GLY A 206 -15.33 -5.19 -5.36
C GLY A 206 -14.30 -4.11 -5.03
N HIS A 207 -13.01 -4.48 -5.13
CA HIS A 207 -11.88 -3.60 -4.85
C HIS A 207 -11.85 -2.39 -5.79
N GLU A 208 -11.77 -1.18 -5.23
CA GLU A 208 -11.57 0.03 -6.03
C GLU A 208 -10.09 0.41 -6.07
N ILE A 209 -9.64 0.91 -7.23
CA ILE A 209 -8.26 1.36 -7.43
C ILE A 209 -8.25 2.89 -7.47
N HIS A 210 -7.67 3.49 -6.44
CA HIS A 210 -7.44 4.92 -6.33
C HIS A 210 -6.08 5.29 -6.91
N TYR A 211 -6.00 6.47 -7.54
CA TYR A 211 -4.77 6.99 -8.12
C TYR A 211 -4.49 8.36 -7.53
N GLY A 212 -3.47 8.46 -6.70
CA GLY A 212 -3.20 9.71 -5.99
C GLY A 212 -2.03 9.64 -5.05
N LEU A 213 -2.02 10.54 -4.07
CA LEU A 213 -0.94 10.66 -3.11
C LEU A 213 -1.00 9.56 -2.05
N ILE A 214 0.17 9.05 -1.67
CA ILE A 214 0.35 8.15 -0.54
C ILE A 214 1.18 8.88 0.52
N ALA A 215 0.64 8.96 1.74
CA ALA A 215 1.38 9.47 2.88
C ALA A 215 2.38 8.42 3.38
N SER A 216 3.60 8.85 3.68
CA SER A 216 4.66 8.00 4.25
C SER A 216 5.33 8.73 5.40
N GLY A 217 5.61 8.02 6.48
CA GLY A 217 6.24 8.58 7.67
C GLY A 217 6.65 7.48 8.64
N ASP A 218 7.42 7.84 9.64
CA ASP A 218 7.85 6.97 10.74
C ASP A 218 6.89 7.10 11.95
N ARG A 219 5.99 8.09 11.93
CA ARG A 219 4.85 8.17 12.85
C ARG A 219 3.71 7.28 12.37
N VAL A 220 2.85 6.85 13.28
CA VAL A 220 1.58 6.19 12.95
C VAL A 220 0.46 7.16 13.29
N VAL A 221 -0.33 7.55 12.29
CA VAL A 221 -1.53 8.35 12.52
C VAL A 221 -2.58 7.46 13.19
N ARG A 222 -2.88 7.75 14.45
CA ARG A 222 -3.88 7.01 15.25
C ARG A 222 -5.08 7.86 15.66
N SER A 223 -4.96 9.17 15.51
CA SER A 223 -6.00 10.13 15.86
C SER A 223 -5.97 11.27 14.86
N THR A 224 -7.13 11.61 14.35
CA THR A 224 -7.39 12.77 13.50
C THR A 224 -7.45 14.07 14.30
N ALA A 225 -7.50 14.02 15.64
CA ALA A 225 -7.52 15.21 16.49
C ALA A 225 -6.18 15.98 16.52
N GLU A 226 -5.08 15.32 16.14
CA GLU A 226 -3.74 15.94 16.04
C GLU A 226 -3.43 16.47 14.63
N GLU A 227 -4.31 16.28 13.64
CA GLU A 227 -4.16 16.82 12.28
C GLU A 227 -4.95 18.13 12.09
N LYS A 228 -4.58 19.18 12.83
CA LYS A 228 -5.03 20.56 12.56
C LYS A 228 -3.93 21.40 11.96
#